data_AF-A0A1B0B351-F1
#
_entry.id   AF-A0A1B0B351-F1
#
_cell.length_a   1.000
_cell.length_b   1.000
_cell.length_c   1.000
_cell.angle_alpha   90.00
_cell.angle_beta   90.00
_cell.angle_gamma   90.00
#
_symmetry.space_group_name_H-M   'P 1'
#
loop_
_entity.id
_entity.type
_entity.pdbx_description
1 polymer ?
#
loop_
_entity_poly.entity_id
_entity_poly.type
_entity_poly.pdbx_seq_one_letter_code
_entity_poly.pdbx_strand_id
1 'polypeptide(L)'
;MKTVITPEVDMLLVARSSQNQRKAIMNFAPRIGLAVVDYARLDEIDRFYIDCQNFRDYYRDPYSQLHLPIAFKKHYGKCGQRTTDKCIQLFTKPTEWVHERQPVIYPVEYGRQLNLDEGIKLGGLYDVTSCIKYKR
;
A
#
# COMPACT_ATOMS: atom_id res chain seq x y z
N MET A 1 29.48 1.79 26.02
CA MET A 1 29.22 1.68 24.57
C MET A 1 29.08 3.08 24.02
N LYS A 2 29.91 3.50 23.05
CA LYS A 2 29.74 4.81 22.41
C LYS A 2 28.59 4.70 21.41
N THR A 3 27.53 5.47 21.62
CA THR A 3 26.44 5.59 20.65
C THR A 3 26.92 6.45 19.50
N VAL A 4 26.96 5.88 18.29
CA VAL A 4 27.19 6.65 17.07
C VAL A 4 25.88 7.37 16.77
N ILE A 5 25.89 8.70 16.89
CA ILE A 5 24.76 9.53 16.50
C ILE A 5 24.89 9.76 15.00
N THR A 6 24.12 9.03 14.21
CA THR A 6 24.01 9.29 12.77
C THR A 6 23.09 10.49 12.57
N PRO A 7 23.52 11.54 11.86
CA PRO A 7 22.65 12.66 11.58
C PRO A 7 21.49 12.21 10.73
N GLU A 8 20.32 12.77 11.00
CA GLU A 8 19.14 12.48 10.21
C GLU A 8 19.23 13.13 8.82
N VAL A 9 18.69 12.44 7.82
CA VAL A 9 18.74 12.89 6.44
C VAL A 9 17.62 13.89 6.18
N ASP A 10 17.97 15.05 5.60
CA ASP A 10 16.98 16.00 5.08
C ASP A 10 16.36 15.48 3.79
N MET A 11 15.17 14.90 3.92
CA MET A 11 14.43 14.30 2.81
C MET A 11 13.97 15.33 1.76
N LEU A 12 13.76 16.60 2.11
CA LEU A 12 13.40 17.63 1.15
C LEU A 12 14.55 17.92 0.20
N LEU A 13 15.77 18.00 0.73
CA LEU A 13 16.98 18.24 -0.04
C LEU A 13 17.28 17.04 -0.96
N VAL A 14 17.14 15.81 -0.44
CA VAL A 14 17.29 14.58 -1.21
C VAL A 14 16.26 14.49 -2.35
N ALA A 15 15.00 14.77 -2.07
CA ALA A 15 13.94 14.75 -3.08
C ALA A 15 14.20 15.79 -4.18
N ARG A 16 14.58 17.02 -3.79
CA ARG A 16 14.92 18.09 -4.75
C ARG A 16 16.11 17.71 -5.64
N SER A 17 17.16 17.12 -5.04
CA SER A 17 18.32 16.62 -5.79
C SER A 17 17.93 15.53 -6.79
N SER A 18 17.13 14.56 -6.33
CA SER A 18 16.62 13.46 -7.15
C SER A 18 15.76 13.97 -8.31
N GLN A 19 14.90 14.96 -8.08
CA GLN A 19 14.10 15.60 -9.13
C GLN A 19 14.97 16.27 -10.19
N ASN A 20 16.05 16.95 -9.80
CA ASN A 20 16.97 17.55 -10.76
C ASN A 20 17.68 16.50 -11.62
N GLN A 21 18.10 15.37 -11.04
CA GLN A 21 18.68 14.26 -11.80
C GLN A 21 17.68 13.67 -12.80
N ARG A 22 16.39 13.59 -12.43
CA ARG A 22 15.33 13.06 -13.31
C ARG A 22 15.00 13.96 -14.49
N LYS A 23 15.29 15.27 -14.43
CA LYS A 23 15.10 16.17 -15.59
C LYS A 23 15.91 15.74 -16.81
N ALA A 24 17.04 15.07 -16.61
CA ALA A 24 17.84 14.51 -17.71
C ALA A 24 17.19 13.29 -18.37
N ILE A 25 16.25 12.62 -17.68
CA ILE A 25 15.52 11.44 -18.17
C ILE A 25 14.24 11.88 -18.92
N MET A 26 13.70 13.06 -18.59
CA MET A 26 12.56 13.65 -19.29
C MET A 26 12.93 13.94 -20.76
N ASN A 27 12.01 13.66 -21.69
CA ASN A 27 12.22 13.76 -23.14
C ASN A 27 13.16 12.68 -23.72
N PHE A 28 13.18 11.48 -23.14
CA PHE A 28 13.93 10.35 -23.69
C PHE A 28 13.62 10.11 -25.18
N ALA A 29 12.36 10.28 -25.58
CA ALA A 29 11.95 10.29 -26.98
C ALA A 29 11.85 11.73 -27.50
N PRO A 30 12.79 12.21 -28.33
CA PRO A 30 12.67 13.53 -28.95
C PRO A 30 11.45 13.58 -29.87
N ARG A 31 10.77 14.74 -29.92
CA ARG A 31 9.64 14.98 -30.82
C ARG A 31 10.11 15.15 -32.25
N ILE A 32 10.41 14.02 -32.90
CA ILE A 32 10.88 13.97 -34.30
C ILE A 32 9.73 14.26 -35.30
N GLY A 33 8.47 14.27 -34.84
CA GLY A 33 7.31 14.56 -35.68
C GLY A 33 6.85 13.37 -36.53
N LEU A 34 7.13 12.15 -36.08
CA LEU A 34 6.69 10.93 -36.74
C LEU A 34 5.17 10.77 -36.58
N ALA A 35 4.44 10.74 -37.70
CA ALA A 35 2.98 10.59 -37.72
C ALA A 35 2.48 9.28 -37.09
N VAL A 36 3.34 8.28 -36.96
CA VAL A 36 3.03 6.96 -36.37
C VAL A 36 3.07 7.00 -34.83
N VAL A 37 3.71 8.01 -34.25
CA VAL A 37 3.95 8.09 -32.80
C VAL A 37 2.94 9.02 -32.15
N ASP A 38 2.20 8.50 -31.17
CA ASP A 38 1.34 9.32 -30.32
C ASP A 38 2.18 9.99 -29.23
N TYR A 39 2.59 11.23 -29.50
CA TYR A 39 3.36 12.04 -28.57
C TYR A 39 2.58 12.45 -27.32
N ALA A 40 1.23 12.54 -27.40
CA ALA A 40 0.43 12.83 -26.22
C ALA A 40 0.47 11.65 -25.25
N ARG A 41 0.37 10.43 -25.77
CA ARG A 41 0.49 9.23 -24.95
C ARG A 41 1.88 9.05 -24.34
N LEU A 42 2.94 9.41 -25.07
CA LEU A 42 4.30 9.41 -24.52
C LEU A 42 4.45 10.41 -23.36
N ASP A 43 3.95 11.63 -23.53
CA ASP A 43 3.94 12.64 -22.45
C ASP A 43 3.19 12.12 -21.20
N GLU A 44 2.08 11.41 -21.38
CA GLU A 44 1.33 10.81 -20.26
C GLU A 44 2.14 9.75 -19.52
N ILE A 45 2.86 8.90 -20.26
CA ILE A 45 3.71 7.86 -19.68
C ILE A 45 4.87 8.49 -18.90
N ASP A 46 5.52 9.50 -19.46
CA ASP A 46 6.61 10.22 -18.79
C ASP A 46 6.12 10.90 -17.50
N ARG A 47 4.96 11.58 -17.56
CA ARG A 47 4.34 12.18 -16.37
C ARG A 47 4.01 11.13 -15.32
N PHE A 48 3.44 10.00 -15.72
CA PHE A 48 3.11 8.90 -14.82
C PHE A 48 4.38 8.33 -14.16
N TYR A 49 5.46 8.14 -14.92
CA TYR A 49 6.74 7.69 -14.37
C TYR A 49 7.26 8.67 -13.31
N ILE A 50 7.17 9.98 -13.54
CA ILE A 50 7.56 11.00 -12.57
C ILE A 50 6.69 10.96 -11.31
N ASP A 51 5.39 10.76 -11.46
CA ASP A 51 4.50 10.58 -10.33
C ASP A 51 4.88 9.35 -9.49
N CYS A 52 5.25 8.23 -10.12
CA CYS A 52 5.76 7.05 -9.42
C CYS A 52 7.03 7.36 -8.61
N GLN A 53 7.96 8.12 -9.20
CA GLN A 53 9.19 8.52 -8.51
C GLN A 53 8.91 9.45 -7.33
N ASN A 54 8.00 10.41 -7.49
CA ASN A 54 7.58 11.31 -6.41
C ASN A 54 6.85 10.55 -5.30
N PHE A 55 6.03 9.55 -5.64
CA PHE A 55 5.37 8.68 -4.67
C PHE A 55 6.36 7.85 -3.86
N ARG A 56 7.41 7.34 -4.51
CA ARG A 56 8.50 6.63 -3.84
C ARG A 56 9.23 7.53 -2.84
N ASP A 57 9.52 8.78 -3.22
CA ASP A 57 10.20 9.72 -2.35
C ASP A 57 9.29 10.13 -1.18
N TYR A 58 7.99 10.35 -1.43
CA TYR A 58 6.96 10.55 -0.39
C TYR A 58 6.96 9.43 0.65
N TYR A 59 6.98 8.16 0.21
CA TYR A 59 6.97 7.02 1.14
C TYR A 59 8.27 6.89 1.95
N ARG A 60 9.39 7.40 1.43
CA ARG A 60 10.68 7.42 2.14
C ARG A 60 10.78 8.53 3.18
N ASP A 61 9.87 9.49 3.16
CA ASP A 61 9.88 10.63 4.07
C ASP A 61 9.24 10.26 5.42
N PRO A 62 10.03 10.14 6.50
CA PRO A 62 9.51 9.79 7.81
C PRO A 62 8.62 10.89 8.41
N TYR A 63 8.77 12.13 7.96
CA TYR A 63 8.10 13.31 8.51
C TYR A 63 6.91 13.78 7.67
N SER A 64 6.59 13.10 6.56
CA SER A 64 5.46 13.45 5.69
C SER A 64 5.47 14.92 5.22
N GLN A 65 6.65 15.50 5.03
CA GLN A 65 6.89 16.84 4.49
C GLN A 65 6.68 16.88 2.97
N LEU A 66 6.92 15.77 2.28
CA LEU A 66 6.67 15.63 0.85
C LEU A 66 5.18 15.45 0.56
N HIS A 67 4.74 15.94 -0.59
CA HIS A 67 3.35 15.82 -1.02
C HIS A 67 3.08 14.51 -1.77
N LEU A 68 1.95 13.89 -1.42
CA LEU A 68 1.43 12.74 -2.15
C LEU A 68 0.99 13.15 -3.57
N PRO A 69 1.52 12.55 -4.65
CA PRO A 69 1.14 12.90 -6.01
C PRO A 69 -0.33 12.59 -6.30
N ILE A 70 -0.97 13.40 -7.16
CA ILE A 70 -2.41 13.32 -7.45
C ILE A 70 -2.80 11.95 -8.00
N ALA A 71 -1.95 11.37 -8.85
CA ALA A 71 -2.12 10.02 -9.39
C ALA A 71 -2.19 8.92 -8.33
N PHE A 72 -1.75 9.16 -7.09
CA PHE A 72 -1.80 8.18 -6.01
C PHE A 72 -2.75 8.56 -4.87
N LYS A 73 -3.41 9.73 -4.95
CA LYS A 73 -4.44 10.13 -3.98
C LYS A 73 -5.70 9.27 -4.07
N LYS A 74 -5.93 8.62 -5.22
CA LYS A 74 -7.09 7.77 -5.47
C LYS A 74 -6.63 6.34 -5.67
N HIS A 75 -7.26 5.40 -4.96
CA HIS A 75 -6.98 3.98 -5.14
C HIS A 75 -7.67 3.49 -6.43
N TYR A 76 -6.88 3.21 -7.47
CA TYR A 76 -7.39 2.59 -8.70
C TYR A 76 -7.51 1.08 -8.49
N GLY A 77 -8.55 0.64 -7.75
CA GLY A 77 -8.89 -0.77 -7.64
C GLY A 77 -9.33 -1.38 -8.99
N LYS A 78 -9.34 -2.72 -9.09
CA LYS A 78 -9.79 -3.48 -10.27
C LYS A 78 -11.19 -3.11 -10.79
N CYS A 79 -12.01 -2.48 -9.94
CA CYS A 79 -13.29 -1.91 -10.31
C CYS A 79 -13.14 -0.39 -10.25
N GLY A 80 -13.17 0.28 -11.40
CA GLY A 80 -13.08 1.73 -11.51
C GLY A 80 -13.97 2.42 -10.47
N GLN A 81 -13.40 3.45 -9.82
CA GLN A 81 -14.06 4.27 -8.80
C GLN A 81 -14.98 3.49 -7.86
N ARG A 82 -14.44 2.58 -7.04
CA ARG A 82 -15.14 2.27 -5.79
C ARG A 82 -15.14 3.55 -4.96
N THR A 83 -16.33 4.14 -4.82
CA THR A 83 -16.68 5.04 -3.73
C THR A 83 -16.04 4.49 -2.46
N THR A 84 -15.18 5.31 -1.87
CA THR A 84 -14.26 5.01 -0.77
C THR A 84 -14.74 3.84 0.07
N ASP A 85 -14.13 2.67 -0.10
CA ASP A 85 -14.44 1.47 0.68
C ASP A 85 -14.48 1.87 2.16
N LYS A 86 -15.51 1.41 2.89
CA LYS A 86 -15.71 1.79 4.31
C LYS A 86 -14.45 1.57 5.15
N CYS A 87 -13.67 0.53 4.82
CA CYS A 87 -12.36 0.26 5.41
C CYS A 87 -11.36 1.41 5.20
N ILE A 88 -11.26 1.97 4.00
CA ILE A 88 -10.37 3.10 3.70
C ILE A 88 -10.79 4.34 4.51
N GLN A 89 -12.10 4.60 4.61
CA GLN A 89 -12.60 5.70 5.46
C GLN A 89 -12.28 5.50 6.94
N LEU A 90 -12.30 4.25 7.41
CA LEU A 90 -11.95 3.91 8.79
C LEU A 90 -10.44 4.06 9.04
N PHE A 91 -9.58 3.70 8.08
CA PHE A 91 -8.12 3.89 8.17
C PHE A 91 -7.68 5.36 8.17
N THR A 92 -8.49 6.26 7.61
CA THR A 92 -8.24 7.71 7.68
C THR A 92 -8.65 8.37 9.00
N LYS A 93 -9.34 7.66 9.89
CA LYS A 93 -9.75 8.22 11.19
C LYS A 93 -8.66 8.02 12.25
N PRO A 94 -8.55 8.92 13.24
CA PRO A 94 -7.62 8.77 14.36
C PRO A 94 -7.81 7.42 15.07
N THR A 95 -6.71 6.78 15.45
CA THR A 95 -6.66 5.43 16.07
C THR A 95 -7.59 5.30 17.28
N GLU A 96 -7.83 6.39 18.01
CA GLU A 96 -8.66 6.41 19.22
C GLU A 96 -10.15 6.13 18.95
N TRP A 97 -10.64 6.29 17.71
CA TRP A 97 -12.06 6.22 17.40
C TRP A 97 -12.59 4.82 17.04
N VAL A 98 -11.70 3.84 16.86
CA VAL A 98 -12.10 2.49 16.41
C VAL A 98 -11.79 1.49 17.53
N HIS A 99 -12.72 1.35 18.47
CA HIS A 99 -12.75 0.16 19.33
C HIS A 99 -13.47 -0.93 18.55
N GLU A 100 -12.70 -1.76 17.82
CA GLU A 100 -13.26 -2.96 17.20
C GLU A 100 -13.84 -3.87 18.29
N ARG A 101 -15.01 -4.45 18.01
CA ARG A 101 -15.61 -5.44 18.91
C ARG A 101 -14.65 -6.62 18.98
N GLN A 102 -13.94 -6.74 20.11
CA GLN A 102 -13.07 -7.88 20.33
C GLN A 102 -13.89 -9.17 20.19
N PRO A 103 -13.36 -10.19 19.49
CA PRO A 103 -14.03 -11.47 19.39
C PRO A 103 -14.24 -12.03 20.80
N VAL A 104 -15.34 -12.73 21.01
CA VAL A 104 -15.58 -13.45 22.26
C VAL A 104 -14.56 -14.58 22.32
N ILE A 105 -13.51 -14.39 23.14
CA ILE A 105 -12.51 -15.43 23.41
C ILE A 105 -13.12 -16.36 24.45
N TYR A 106 -13.47 -17.57 24.04
CA TYR A 106 -13.80 -18.63 25.00
C TYR A 106 -12.50 -19.16 25.61
N PRO A 107 -12.47 -19.42 26.92
CA PRO A 107 -11.31 -20.04 27.55
C PRO A 107 -11.10 -21.41 26.91
N VAL A 108 -9.93 -21.60 26.30
CA VAL A 108 -9.51 -22.91 25.80
C VAL A 108 -8.99 -23.70 26.99
N GLU A 109 -9.75 -24.71 27.41
CA GLU A 109 -9.24 -25.70 28.34
C GLU A 109 -8.23 -26.59 27.61
N TYR A 110 -6.94 -26.31 27.81
CA TYR A 110 -5.88 -27.20 27.35
C TYR A 110 -5.94 -28.48 28.19
N GLY A 111 -6.50 -29.54 27.61
CA GLY A 111 -6.43 -30.88 28.18
C GLY A 111 -4.98 -31.28 28.40
N ARG A 112 -4.66 -31.87 29.57
CA ARG A 112 -3.29 -32.28 29.96
C ARG A 112 -2.69 -33.43 29.13
N GLN A 113 -3.32 -33.85 28.05
CA GLN A 113 -2.83 -34.97 27.24
C GLN A 113 -2.00 -34.46 26.07
N LEU A 114 -0.72 -34.21 26.35
CA LEU A 114 0.33 -34.14 25.32
C LEU A 114 0.67 -35.57 24.86
N ASN A 115 -0.28 -36.26 24.23
CA ASN A 115 0.00 -37.52 23.55
C ASN A 115 0.67 -37.20 22.21
N LEU A 116 1.99 -36.98 22.25
CA LEU A 116 2.83 -36.65 21.10
C LEU A 116 2.95 -37.78 20.07
N ASP A 117 2.42 -38.97 20.36
CA ASP A 117 2.39 -40.12 19.44
C ASP A 117 1.20 -40.10 18.46
N GLU A 118 0.18 -39.28 18.71
CA GLU A 118 -0.88 -39.05 17.72
C GLU A 118 -0.55 -37.79 16.91
N GLY A 119 -0.28 -37.96 15.62
CA GLY A 119 -0.09 -36.84 14.69
C GLY A 119 -1.27 -35.86 14.75
N ILE A 120 -1.01 -34.59 14.41
CA ILE A 120 -2.01 -33.51 14.44
C ILE A 120 -3.22 -33.89 13.58
N LYS A 121 -4.31 -34.34 14.22
CA LYS A 121 -5.60 -34.58 13.56
C LYS A 121 -6.30 -33.23 13.40
N LEU A 122 -6.01 -32.54 12.29
CA LEU A 122 -6.77 -31.36 11.88
C LEU A 122 -8.19 -31.80 11.46
N GLY A 123 -9.10 -31.84 12.42
CA GLY A 123 -10.53 -31.98 12.17
C GLY A 123 -11.13 -30.62 11.85
N GLY A 124 -11.74 -30.48 10.67
CA GLY A 124 -12.60 -29.32 10.39
C GLY A 124 -13.95 -29.48 11.08
N LEU A 125 -14.40 -28.46 11.79
CA LEU A 125 -15.80 -28.36 12.21
C LEU A 125 -16.61 -27.87 11.02
N TYR A 126 -17.36 -28.78 10.40
CA TYR A 126 -18.31 -28.40 9.35
C TYR A 126 -19.60 -27.89 9.98
N ASP A 127 -19.84 -26.59 9.87
CA ASP A 127 -21.12 -25.98 10.22
C ASP A 127 -22.05 -25.98 8.99
N VAL A 128 -23.15 -26.72 9.08
CA VAL A 128 -24.15 -26.84 8.01
C VAL A 128 -24.74 -25.46 7.63
N THR A 129 -24.81 -24.51 8.57
CA THR A 129 -25.34 -23.16 8.32
C THR A 129 -24.39 -22.28 7.49
N SER A 130 -23.09 -22.61 7.51
CA SER A 130 -22.04 -21.96 6.73
C SER A 130 -22.02 -22.43 5.26
N CYS A 131 -22.75 -23.49 4.92
CA CYS A 131 -22.81 -24.04 3.57
C CYS A 131 -23.55 -23.08 2.62
N ILE A 132 -22.80 -22.47 1.70
CA ILE A 132 -23.31 -21.54 0.68
C ILE A 132 -23.75 -22.24 -0.62
N LYS A 133 -23.68 -23.58 -0.68
CA LYS A 133 -23.96 -24.37 -1.90
C LYS A 133 -25.36 -24.15 -2.50
N TYR A 134 -26.32 -23.65 -1.71
CA TYR A 134 -27.69 -23.39 -2.13
C TYR A 134 -28.22 -21.98 -1.78
N LYS A 135 -27.36 -21.05 -1.34
CA LYS A 135 -27.78 -19.66 -1.13
C LYS A 135 -27.71 -18.94 -2.48
N ARG A 136 -28.88 -18.81 -3.13
CA ARG A 136 -29.10 -17.93 -4.29
C ARG A 136 -29.17 -16.48 -3.86
#